data_AF-A0A8E0N8P6-F1
#
_entry.id   AF-A0A8E0N8P6-F1
#
_cell.length_a   1.000
_cell.length_b   1.000
_cell.length_c   1.000
_cell.angle_alpha   90.00
_cell.angle_beta   90.00
_cell.angle_gamma   90.00
#
_symmetry.space_group_name_H-M   'P 1'
#
loop_
_entity.id
_entity.type
_entity.pdbx_description
1 polymer ?
#
loop_
_entity_poly.entity_id
_entity_poly.type
_entity_poly.pdbx_seq_one_letter_code
_entity_poly.pdbx_strand_id
1 'polypeptide(L)'
;MTAWLLMAAALAGQSPEQARWTWTLYGADGGDRVVLANEIPDTPSLRATLECDPGSGAVLVSVFDREGADAGYVSIRSGQASTASQGELAEDGGATRLTASMRMEHPVFAAFLETRALALHQGENRWTVRVGARHGALLNDFAAPAAADPGGPMRALNPLITVSSVLILAACASVETPTPEPWVRPESPAPTPIAGFDWHFNRHADGAALAYGVAESDDVRLSLHCETGTPGLMLYKDVEEGAAPVIHLESGGETERFPAEAQPSMLSGGVILSATADPSHPVFQRFRRVGWIASWVGDRREAYAAHAGSEAAVESFFNACG
;
A
#
# COMPACT_ATOMS: atom_id res chain seq x y z
N MET A 1 49.34 -48.27 18.14
CA MET A 1 48.54 -47.73 17.02
C MET A 1 47.79 -46.52 17.56
N THR A 2 48.42 -45.35 17.52
CA THR A 2 47.90 -44.10 18.12
C THR A 2 47.59 -43.14 16.97
N ALA A 3 46.30 -43.00 16.67
CA ALA A 3 45.79 -42.06 15.67
C ALA A 3 45.84 -40.65 16.26
N TRP A 4 46.63 -39.78 15.63
CA TRP A 4 46.71 -38.36 15.96
C TRP A 4 45.61 -37.58 15.22
N LEU A 5 45.10 -36.57 15.94
CA LEU A 5 44.18 -35.52 15.49
C LEU A 5 44.64 -34.82 14.20
N LEU A 6 43.68 -34.43 13.37
CA LEU A 6 43.73 -33.19 12.61
C LEU A 6 42.45 -32.39 12.89
N MET A 7 42.50 -31.50 13.88
CA MET A 7 41.62 -30.33 13.93
C MET A 7 42.14 -29.34 12.89
N ALA A 8 41.47 -29.25 11.75
CA ALA A 8 41.64 -28.12 10.85
C ALA A 8 41.02 -26.89 11.53
N ALA A 9 41.87 -25.98 12.03
CA ALA A 9 41.43 -24.65 12.44
C ALA A 9 40.98 -23.90 11.18
N ALA A 10 39.66 -23.76 11.00
CA ALA A 10 39.09 -22.88 9.99
C ALA A 10 39.41 -21.43 10.39
N LEU A 11 40.52 -20.90 9.90
CA LEU A 11 40.73 -19.45 9.83
C LEU A 11 39.59 -18.88 8.99
N ALA A 12 38.68 -18.16 9.64
CA ALA A 12 37.66 -17.35 8.99
C ALA A 12 38.35 -16.21 8.22
N GLY A 13 38.89 -16.53 7.05
CA GLY A 13 39.42 -15.55 6.12
C GLY A 13 38.27 -14.74 5.53
N GLN A 14 38.13 -13.49 5.98
CA GLN A 14 37.34 -12.50 5.24
C GLN A 14 37.97 -12.38 3.84
N SER A 15 37.21 -12.73 2.81
CA SER A 15 37.66 -12.59 1.43
C SER A 15 38.05 -11.12 1.18
N PRO A 16 39.10 -10.82 0.40
CA PRO A 16 39.47 -9.43 0.07
C PRO A 16 38.29 -8.64 -0.56
N GLU A 17 37.36 -9.36 -1.18
CA GLU A 17 36.11 -8.83 -1.69
C GLU A 17 35.12 -8.33 -0.61
N GLN A 18 35.22 -8.77 0.64
CA GLN A 18 34.43 -8.27 1.78
C GLN A 18 35.10 -7.09 2.49
N ALA A 19 36.42 -6.91 2.30
CA ALA A 19 37.16 -5.80 2.90
C ALA A 19 36.85 -4.44 2.23
N ARG A 20 36.36 -4.45 0.98
CA ARG A 20 35.95 -3.25 0.24
C ARG A 20 34.55 -2.73 0.56
N TRP A 21 33.69 -3.58 1.13
CA TRP A 21 32.31 -3.20 1.45
C TRP A 21 32.17 -2.86 2.93
N THR A 22 31.54 -1.72 3.21
CA THR A 22 31.26 -1.27 4.58
C THR A 22 29.79 -0.94 4.74
N TRP A 23 29.35 -0.87 5.99
CA TRP A 23 28.03 -0.38 6.33
C TRP A 23 28.15 1.06 6.85
N THR A 24 27.34 1.96 6.30
CA THR A 24 27.28 3.38 6.68
C THR A 24 25.84 3.77 6.97
N LEU A 25 25.63 4.54 8.04
CA LEU A 25 24.32 5.05 8.44
C LEU A 25 24.20 6.53 8.07
N TYR A 26 23.10 6.89 7.40
CA TYR A 26 22.77 8.24 6.97
C TYR A 26 21.43 8.68 7.55
N GLY A 27 21.28 9.99 7.79
CA GLY A 27 19.99 10.60 8.16
C GLY A 27 19.54 10.35 9.60
N ALA A 28 20.32 9.65 10.42
CA ALA A 28 19.97 9.33 11.81
C ALA A 28 19.80 10.58 12.71
N ASP A 29 20.42 11.70 12.35
CA ASP A 29 20.37 12.96 13.12
C ASP A 29 19.16 13.85 12.71
N GLY A 30 17.97 13.26 12.62
CA GLY A 30 16.71 13.99 12.38
C GLY A 30 16.41 14.33 10.92
N GLY A 31 16.91 13.54 9.96
CA GLY A 31 16.49 13.63 8.56
C GLY A 31 15.14 12.95 8.31
N ASP A 32 14.48 13.30 7.20
CA ASP A 32 13.17 12.73 6.81
C ASP A 32 13.25 11.24 6.45
N ARG A 33 14.46 10.71 6.23
CA ARG A 33 14.72 9.30 5.93
C ARG A 33 16.05 8.86 6.52
N VAL A 34 16.05 7.69 7.14
CA VAL A 34 17.25 7.02 7.66
C VAL A 34 17.63 5.89 6.72
N VAL A 35 18.91 5.83 6.34
CA VAL A 35 19.43 4.84 5.39
C VAL A 35 20.63 4.13 5.98
N LEU A 36 20.58 2.80 6.06
CA LEU A 36 21.74 1.96 6.34
C LEU A 36 22.19 1.31 5.02
N ALA A 37 23.31 1.79 4.47
CA ALA A 37 23.81 1.38 3.16
C ALA A 37 25.02 0.44 3.26
N ASN A 38 25.04 -0.60 2.43
CA ASN A 38 26.19 -1.47 2.22
C ASN A 38 26.88 -1.09 0.91
N GLU A 39 28.01 -0.41 1.01
CA GLU A 39 28.62 0.34 -0.09
C GLU A 39 30.14 0.19 -0.13
N ILE A 40 30.73 0.61 -1.24
CA ILE A 40 32.17 0.90 -1.32
C ILE A 40 32.33 2.42 -1.13
N PRO A 41 33.03 2.88 -0.07
CA PRO A 41 33.24 4.30 0.18
C PRO A 41 33.80 5.05 -1.03
N ASP A 42 33.36 6.30 -1.21
CA ASP A 42 33.78 7.21 -2.29
C ASP A 42 33.47 6.69 -3.72
N THR A 43 32.50 5.80 -3.86
CA THR A 43 32.01 5.26 -5.15
C THR A 43 30.48 5.20 -5.18
N PRO A 44 29.84 5.09 -6.36
CA PRO A 44 28.40 4.86 -6.46
C PRO A 44 28.00 3.38 -6.25
N SER A 45 28.93 2.50 -5.89
CA SER A 45 28.65 1.06 -5.80
C SER A 45 27.87 0.71 -4.54
N LEU A 46 26.62 0.28 -4.71
CA LEU A 46 25.74 -0.24 -3.66
C LEU A 46 25.55 -1.75 -3.81
N ARG A 47 25.44 -2.45 -2.68
CA ARG A 47 25.14 -3.88 -2.61
C ARG A 47 23.79 -4.14 -1.98
N ALA A 48 23.44 -3.38 -0.95
CA ALA A 48 22.14 -3.41 -0.29
C ALA A 48 21.88 -2.09 0.46
N THR A 49 20.61 -1.73 0.62
CA THR A 49 20.19 -0.66 1.53
C THR A 49 19.05 -1.14 2.42
N LEU A 50 19.00 -0.61 3.64
CA LEU A 50 17.80 -0.57 4.47
C LEU A 50 17.40 0.88 4.59
N GLU A 51 16.14 1.19 4.33
CA GLU A 51 15.62 2.55 4.33
C GLU A 51 14.32 2.61 5.12
N CYS A 52 14.13 3.67 5.88
CA CYS A 52 12.88 3.92 6.58
C CYS A 52 12.70 5.42 6.79
N ASP A 53 11.45 5.85 6.76
CA ASP A 53 11.09 7.19 7.21
C ASP A 53 10.83 7.12 8.72
N PRO A 54 11.35 8.04 9.55
CA PRO A 54 11.13 8.01 10.99
C PRO A 54 9.64 7.90 11.34
N GLY A 55 9.30 6.97 12.23
CA GLY A 55 7.92 6.69 12.64
C GLY A 55 7.03 5.97 11.62
N SER A 56 7.54 5.61 10.44
CA SER A 56 6.76 4.85 9.44
C SER A 56 6.42 3.42 9.88
N GLY A 57 7.21 2.84 10.79
CA GLY A 57 7.09 1.43 11.17
C GLY A 57 7.42 0.45 10.04
N ALA A 58 7.99 0.92 8.92
CA ALA A 58 8.32 0.11 7.75
C ALA A 58 9.79 0.28 7.35
N VAL A 59 10.38 -0.79 6.83
CA VAL A 59 11.73 -0.81 6.26
C VAL A 59 11.65 -1.30 4.84
N LEU A 60 12.21 -0.52 3.92
CA LEU A 60 12.51 -0.95 2.57
C LEU A 60 13.88 -1.61 2.54
N VAL A 61 13.96 -2.80 1.96
CA VAL A 61 15.20 -3.52 1.76
C VAL A 61 15.48 -3.59 0.28
N SER A 62 16.57 -2.97 -0.17
CA SER A 62 17.00 -3.04 -1.56
C SER A 62 18.23 -3.93 -1.70
N VAL A 63 18.28 -4.74 -2.74
CA VAL A 63 19.48 -5.47 -3.17
C VAL A 63 19.81 -5.09 -4.61
N PHE A 64 21.09 -4.84 -4.87
CA PHE A 64 21.58 -4.29 -6.15
C PHE A 64 22.38 -5.33 -6.92
N ASP A 65 22.43 -5.13 -8.24
CA ASP A 65 23.22 -5.90 -9.21
C ASP A 65 22.95 -7.40 -9.11
N ARG A 66 21.66 -7.75 -9.14
CA ARG A 66 21.17 -9.12 -8.99
C ARG A 66 20.65 -9.65 -10.32
N GLU A 67 21.53 -10.33 -11.04
CA GLU A 67 21.14 -11.14 -12.19
C GLU A 67 20.05 -12.14 -11.78
N GLY A 68 18.99 -12.22 -12.60
CA GLY A 68 17.85 -13.11 -12.37
C GLY A 68 16.78 -12.59 -11.40
N ALA A 69 16.87 -11.36 -10.90
CA ALA A 69 15.75 -10.75 -10.20
C ALA A 69 14.62 -10.39 -11.18
N ASP A 70 13.39 -10.73 -10.81
CA ASP A 70 12.17 -10.47 -11.59
C ASP A 70 11.22 -9.56 -10.81
N ALA A 71 10.20 -9.01 -11.48
CA ALA A 71 9.08 -8.38 -10.78
C ALA A 71 8.17 -9.46 -10.17
N GLY A 72 7.62 -9.20 -8.97
CA GLY A 72 6.67 -10.11 -8.31
C GLY A 72 7.00 -10.39 -6.85
N TYR A 73 6.34 -11.37 -6.23
CA TYR A 73 6.47 -11.60 -4.79
C TYR A 73 7.86 -12.10 -4.37
N VAL A 74 8.39 -11.46 -3.31
CA VAL A 74 9.64 -11.81 -2.62
C VAL A 74 9.30 -12.28 -1.22
N SER A 75 9.75 -13.48 -0.85
CA SER A 75 9.71 -13.92 0.55
C SER A 75 10.94 -13.41 1.29
N ILE A 76 10.71 -12.61 2.32
CA ILE A 76 11.75 -12.08 3.19
C ILE A 76 11.82 -12.96 4.44
N ARG A 77 13.02 -13.44 4.79
CA ARG A 77 13.23 -14.39 5.87
C ARG A 77 14.37 -14.00 6.78
N SER A 78 14.19 -14.25 8.07
CA SER A 78 15.23 -14.11 9.08
C SER A 78 14.97 -15.11 10.21
N GLY A 79 15.98 -15.89 10.60
CA GLY A 79 15.81 -16.98 11.55
C GLY A 79 14.74 -17.98 11.09
N GLN A 80 13.66 -18.10 11.88
CA GLN A 80 12.48 -18.93 11.56
C GLN A 80 11.28 -18.12 11.05
N ALA A 81 11.37 -16.79 11.08
CA ALA A 81 10.29 -15.91 10.65
C ALA A 81 10.37 -15.66 9.14
N SER A 82 9.21 -15.53 8.50
CA SER A 82 9.09 -15.16 7.10
C SER A 82 7.91 -14.23 6.87
N THR A 83 8.04 -13.33 5.91
CA THR A 83 6.95 -12.55 5.34
C THR A 83 7.03 -12.61 3.82
N ALA A 84 5.94 -12.28 3.14
CA ALA A 84 5.92 -12.06 1.70
C ALA A 84 5.66 -10.57 1.45
N SER A 85 6.41 -9.99 0.52
CA SER A 85 6.26 -8.62 0.08
C SER A 85 6.34 -8.58 -1.44
N GLN A 86 5.71 -7.59 -2.05
CA GLN A 86 5.89 -7.37 -3.48
C GLN A 86 7.30 -6.83 -3.72
N GLY A 87 8.03 -7.49 -4.63
CA GLY A 87 9.34 -7.06 -5.09
C GLY A 87 9.19 -6.07 -6.22
N GLU A 88 9.62 -4.84 -6.00
CA GLU A 88 9.77 -3.83 -7.03
C GLU A 88 11.12 -4.01 -7.74
N LEU A 89 11.08 -4.13 -9.06
CA LEU A 89 12.28 -4.19 -9.89
C LEU A 89 12.47 -2.85 -10.59
N ALA A 90 13.62 -2.23 -10.37
CA ALA A 90 14.02 -1.03 -11.08
C ALA A 90 15.36 -1.24 -11.77
N GLU A 91 15.53 -0.66 -12.96
CA GLU A 91 16.83 -0.51 -13.58
C GLU A 91 17.39 0.88 -13.25
N ASP A 92 18.56 0.93 -12.62
CA ASP A 92 19.25 2.17 -12.27
C ASP A 92 20.68 2.13 -12.78
N GLY A 93 21.00 3.01 -13.74
CA GLY A 93 22.35 3.11 -14.31
C GLY A 93 22.90 1.84 -14.95
N GLY A 94 22.03 0.91 -15.38
CA GLY A 94 22.41 -0.40 -15.93
C GLY A 94 22.56 -1.53 -14.90
N ALA A 95 22.28 -1.26 -13.62
CA ALA A 95 22.19 -2.26 -12.57
C ALA A 95 20.74 -2.49 -12.14
N THR A 96 20.37 -3.75 -11.95
CA THR A 96 19.04 -4.13 -11.45
C THR A 96 18.98 -3.94 -9.94
N ARG A 97 17.94 -3.27 -9.45
CA ARG A 97 17.61 -3.10 -8.04
C ARG A 97 16.29 -3.79 -7.74
N LEU A 98 16.31 -4.73 -6.81
CA LEU A 98 15.12 -5.36 -6.24
C LEU A 98 14.87 -4.75 -4.86
N THR A 99 13.69 -4.16 -4.66
CA THR A 99 13.27 -3.56 -3.39
C THR A 99 12.05 -4.29 -2.85
N ALA A 100 12.07 -4.61 -1.56
CA ALA A 100 10.94 -5.24 -0.87
C ALA A 100 10.75 -4.62 0.51
N SER A 101 9.49 -4.42 0.92
CA SER A 101 9.14 -3.78 2.19
C SER A 101 8.87 -4.82 3.29
N MET A 102 9.15 -4.46 4.54
CA MET A 102 8.66 -5.21 5.71
C MET A 102 8.34 -4.26 6.87
N ARG A 103 7.42 -4.69 7.72
CA ARG A 103 7.06 -3.98 8.95
C ARG A 103 8.10 -4.24 10.05
N MET A 104 8.44 -3.22 10.83
CA MET A 104 9.45 -3.31 11.88
C MET A 104 8.95 -4.08 13.10
N GLU A 105 7.65 -4.02 13.38
CA GLU A 105 7.00 -4.85 14.39
C GLU A 105 6.87 -6.32 13.97
N HIS A 106 7.13 -6.64 12.70
CA HIS A 106 7.04 -8.01 12.21
C HIS A 106 8.14 -8.88 12.82
N PRO A 107 7.87 -10.15 13.19
CA PRO A 107 8.87 -11.07 13.75
C PRO A 107 10.13 -11.27 12.87
N VAL A 108 10.02 -11.06 11.56
CA VAL A 108 11.18 -11.08 10.63
C VAL A 108 12.19 -9.99 10.95
N PHE A 109 11.71 -8.77 11.25
CA PHE A 109 12.61 -7.66 11.54
C PHE A 109 13.26 -7.84 12.92
N ALA A 110 12.48 -8.25 13.94
CA ALA A 110 13.01 -8.63 15.24
C ALA A 110 14.09 -9.73 15.13
N ALA A 111 13.81 -10.81 14.39
CA ALA A 111 14.79 -11.87 14.13
C ALA A 111 16.01 -11.36 13.33
N PHE A 112 15.85 -10.35 12.48
CA PHE A 112 16.95 -9.74 11.76
C PHE A 112 17.86 -8.91 12.67
N LEU A 113 17.32 -8.15 13.63
CA LEU A 113 18.12 -7.46 14.64
C LEU A 113 18.99 -8.45 15.44
N GLU A 114 18.46 -9.63 15.74
CA GLU A 114 19.18 -10.69 16.47
C GLU A 114 20.22 -11.42 15.59
N THR A 115 19.80 -11.92 14.43
CA THR A 115 20.63 -12.78 13.57
C THR A 115 21.60 -11.98 12.69
N ARG A 116 21.29 -10.70 12.44
CA ARG A 116 21.97 -9.79 11.50
C ARG A 116 22.05 -10.33 10.07
N ALA A 117 21.16 -11.25 9.72
CA ALA A 117 21.09 -11.87 8.41
C ALA A 117 19.64 -11.91 7.93
N LEU A 118 19.41 -11.31 6.78
CA LEU A 118 18.11 -11.27 6.12
C LEU A 118 18.26 -11.93 4.75
N ALA A 119 17.34 -12.82 4.39
CA ALA A 119 17.31 -13.45 3.08
C ALA A 119 16.08 -13.01 2.30
N LEU A 120 16.27 -12.62 1.04
CA LEU A 120 15.22 -12.36 0.06
C LEU A 120 15.18 -13.56 -0.88
N HIS A 121 14.00 -14.15 -1.05
CA HIS A 121 13.76 -15.31 -1.90
C HIS A 121 12.74 -14.97 -2.97
N GLN A 122 13.05 -15.26 -4.23
CA GLN A 122 12.14 -15.10 -5.35
C GLN A 122 12.35 -16.23 -6.35
N GLY A 123 11.34 -17.10 -6.51
CA GLY A 123 11.53 -18.36 -7.24
C GLY A 123 12.67 -19.19 -6.64
N GLU A 124 13.67 -19.52 -7.47
CA GLU A 124 14.89 -20.22 -7.05
C GLU A 124 15.98 -19.27 -6.54
N ASN A 125 15.84 -17.97 -6.80
CA ASN A 125 16.84 -16.98 -6.43
C ASN A 125 16.82 -16.68 -4.95
N ARG A 126 18.02 -16.50 -4.40
CA ARG A 126 18.22 -16.15 -2.99
C ARG A 126 19.33 -15.13 -2.85
N TRP A 127 18.98 -13.99 -2.28
CA TRP A 127 19.93 -12.95 -1.89
C TRP A 127 19.99 -12.84 -0.38
N THR A 128 21.18 -12.59 0.17
CA THR A 128 21.35 -12.46 1.62
C THR A 128 22.00 -11.11 1.94
N VAL A 129 21.30 -10.31 2.73
CA VAL A 129 21.81 -9.09 3.34
C VAL A 129 22.35 -9.46 4.72
N ARG A 130 23.65 -9.23 4.95
CA ARG A 130 24.31 -9.54 6.22
C ARG A 130 25.01 -8.31 6.78
N VAL A 131 24.61 -7.91 7.99
CA VAL A 131 25.29 -6.86 8.76
C VAL A 131 26.36 -7.53 9.60
N GLY A 132 27.63 -7.25 9.29
CA GLY A 132 28.76 -7.83 10.02
C GLY A 132 28.75 -7.44 11.50
N ALA A 133 29.34 -8.27 12.37
CA ALA A 133 29.26 -8.06 13.80
C ALA A 133 29.76 -6.68 14.28
N ARG A 134 30.78 -6.14 13.60
CA ARG A 134 31.35 -4.81 13.86
C ARG A 134 30.38 -3.63 13.58
N HIS A 135 29.32 -3.86 12.80
CA HIS A 135 28.34 -2.83 12.43
C HIS A 135 26.97 -3.07 13.09
N GLY A 136 26.88 -3.97 14.08
CA GLY A 136 25.60 -4.26 14.75
C GLY A 136 25.00 -3.04 15.43
N ALA A 137 25.83 -2.14 15.96
CA ALA A 137 25.36 -0.86 16.53
C ALA A 137 24.61 -0.02 15.49
N LEU A 138 25.14 0.10 14.26
CA LEU A 138 24.48 0.86 13.18
C LEU A 138 23.11 0.30 12.81
N LEU A 139 22.91 -1.02 12.89
CA LEU A 139 21.61 -1.64 12.66
C LEU A 139 20.61 -1.31 13.78
N ASN A 140 21.07 -1.24 15.03
CA ASN A 140 20.22 -0.82 16.15
C ASN A 140 19.89 0.68 16.08
N ASP A 141 20.88 1.50 15.73
CA ASP A 141 20.72 2.94 15.56
C ASP A 141 19.79 3.25 14.38
N PHE A 142 19.83 2.46 13.30
CA PHE A 142 18.85 2.52 12.22
C PHE A 142 17.42 2.20 12.72
N ALA A 143 17.26 1.20 13.58
CA ALA A 143 15.94 0.78 14.05
C ALA A 143 15.27 1.76 15.03
N ALA A 144 16.06 2.59 15.73
CA ALA A 144 15.53 3.44 16.79
C ALA A 144 14.62 4.60 16.30
N PRO A 145 15.00 5.43 15.30
CA PRO A 145 14.13 6.48 14.76
C PRO A 145 12.90 5.92 14.04
N ALA A 146 13.08 4.77 13.40
CA ALA A 146 12.08 4.11 12.59
C ALA A 146 10.92 3.52 13.43
N ALA A 147 11.21 3.18 14.69
CA ALA A 147 10.24 2.69 15.67
C ALA A 147 9.65 3.79 16.57
N ALA A 148 10.11 5.04 16.47
CA ALA A 148 9.65 6.13 17.33
C ALA A 148 8.27 6.64 16.89
N ASP A 149 7.30 6.62 17.81
CA ASP A 149 5.97 7.20 17.62
C ASP A 149 6.06 8.73 17.43
N PRO A 150 5.58 9.31 16.31
CA PRO A 150 5.57 10.75 16.10
C PRO A 150 4.63 11.52 17.05
N GLY A 151 3.81 10.83 17.86
CA GLY A 151 2.75 11.39 18.70
C GLY A 151 3.02 11.57 20.20
N GLY A 152 4.26 11.50 20.68
CA GLY A 152 4.57 11.71 22.12
C GLY A 152 4.09 13.09 22.64
N PRO A 153 3.36 13.17 23.77
CA PRO A 153 2.46 14.29 24.05
C PRO A 153 3.15 15.61 24.42
N MET A 154 2.88 16.67 23.66
CA MET A 154 3.02 18.05 24.14
C MET A 154 1.92 18.34 25.19
N ARG A 155 2.34 18.61 26.43
CA ARG A 155 1.48 19.15 27.49
C ARG A 155 0.89 20.50 27.07
N ALA A 156 -0.43 20.58 26.96
CA ALA A 156 -1.14 21.86 26.88
C ALA A 156 -2.40 21.83 27.76
N LEU A 157 -2.44 22.71 28.76
CA LEU A 157 -3.64 23.05 29.52
C LEU A 157 -4.66 23.70 28.57
N ASN A 158 -5.95 23.37 28.73
CA ASN A 158 -7.00 24.29 28.30
C ASN A 158 -8.27 24.21 29.18
N PRO A 159 -8.93 25.35 29.48
CA PRO A 159 -10.12 25.42 30.32
C PRO A 159 -11.44 25.28 29.54
N LEU A 160 -12.47 24.86 30.26
CA LEU A 160 -13.87 24.71 29.83
C LEU A 160 -14.52 26.03 29.40
N ILE A 161 -15.29 26.01 28.30
CA ILE A 161 -16.40 26.95 28.05
C ILE A 161 -17.61 26.22 27.40
N THR A 162 -18.79 26.71 27.78
CA THR A 162 -20.18 26.24 27.82
C THR A 162 -20.98 26.13 26.51
N VAL A 163 -22.00 25.26 26.59
CA VAL A 163 -23.13 24.98 25.66
C VAL A 163 -24.15 26.12 25.61
N SER A 164 -24.78 26.35 24.45
CA SER A 164 -26.17 26.85 24.37
C SER A 164 -26.87 26.42 23.09
N SER A 165 -28.07 25.86 23.28
CA SER A 165 -29.04 25.44 22.26
C SER A 165 -30.00 26.57 21.91
N VAL A 166 -30.47 26.63 20.65
CA VAL A 166 -31.68 27.39 20.27
C VAL A 166 -32.56 26.55 19.34
N LEU A 167 -33.83 26.42 19.73
CA LEU A 167 -34.95 25.85 18.97
C LEU A 167 -35.70 26.99 18.25
N ILE A 168 -36.13 26.79 17.00
CA ILE A 168 -37.18 27.61 16.36
C ILE A 168 -38.19 26.71 15.64
N LEU A 169 -39.47 27.04 15.87
CA LEU A 169 -40.69 26.39 15.37
C LEU A 169 -41.15 26.94 14.00
N ALA A 170 -41.58 25.99 13.15
CA ALA A 170 -42.71 25.95 12.20
C ALA A 170 -43.21 27.20 11.43
N ALA A 171 -43.45 26.99 10.13
CA ALA A 171 -44.64 27.50 9.42
C ALA A 171 -45.02 26.58 8.26
N CYS A 172 -46.27 26.12 8.23
CA CYS A 172 -46.86 25.35 7.12
C CYS A 172 -47.48 26.32 6.10
N ALA A 173 -47.07 26.21 4.83
CA ALA A 173 -47.79 26.80 3.71
C ALA A 173 -48.07 25.69 2.69
N SER A 174 -49.35 25.43 2.42
CA SER A 174 -49.79 24.49 1.40
C SER A 174 -49.62 25.12 0.02
N VAL A 175 -48.65 24.62 -0.76
CA VAL A 175 -48.46 24.98 -2.16
C VAL A 175 -49.07 23.88 -3.03
N GLU A 176 -49.91 24.30 -3.97
CA GLU A 176 -50.57 23.46 -4.96
C GLU A 176 -49.52 22.89 -5.93
N THR A 177 -49.35 21.57 -5.94
CA THR A 177 -48.31 20.90 -6.74
C THR A 177 -48.78 20.74 -8.19
N PRO A 178 -48.09 21.34 -9.19
CA PRO A 178 -48.35 21.04 -10.59
C PRO A 178 -48.07 19.56 -10.88
N THR A 179 -48.86 18.98 -11.78
CA THR A 179 -48.73 17.60 -12.24
C THR A 179 -47.30 17.36 -12.72
N PRO A 180 -46.54 16.40 -12.15
CA PRO A 180 -45.17 16.17 -12.55
C PRO A 180 -45.17 15.60 -13.98
N GLU A 181 -44.64 16.37 -14.92
CA GLU A 181 -44.04 15.79 -16.13
C GLU A 181 -43.06 14.71 -15.68
N PRO A 182 -42.88 13.60 -16.43
CA PRO A 182 -41.87 12.62 -16.07
C PRO A 182 -40.52 13.33 -16.02
N TRP A 183 -40.04 13.56 -14.79
CA TRP A 183 -38.78 14.23 -14.53
C TRP A 183 -37.70 13.35 -15.14
N VAL A 184 -37.29 13.67 -16.37
CA VAL A 184 -36.02 13.18 -16.91
C VAL A 184 -34.97 13.86 -16.06
N ARG A 185 -34.49 13.13 -15.05
CA ARG A 185 -33.44 13.61 -14.17
C ARG A 185 -32.26 14.00 -15.07
N PRO A 186 -31.87 15.29 -15.14
CA PRO A 186 -30.80 15.71 -16.03
C PRO A 186 -29.55 14.91 -15.68
N GLU A 187 -28.98 14.26 -16.68
CA GLU A 187 -27.78 13.43 -16.52
C GLU A 187 -26.64 14.36 -16.12
N SER A 188 -26.04 14.13 -14.94
CA SER A 188 -24.86 14.88 -14.53
C SER A 188 -23.78 14.73 -15.60
N PRO A 189 -23.15 15.82 -16.06
CA PRO A 189 -22.12 15.74 -17.09
C PRO A 189 -20.97 14.85 -16.61
N ALA A 190 -20.36 14.11 -17.53
CA ALA A 190 -19.25 13.22 -17.22
C ALA A 190 -18.09 14.04 -16.58
N PRO A 191 -17.52 13.57 -15.46
CA PRO A 191 -16.38 14.22 -14.84
C PRO A 191 -15.14 14.09 -15.73
N THR A 192 -14.22 15.05 -15.62
CA THR A 192 -12.94 15.00 -16.33
C THR A 192 -12.03 13.93 -15.71
N PRO A 193 -11.38 13.07 -16.51
CA PRO A 193 -10.39 12.11 -16.02
C PRO A 193 -9.22 12.81 -15.30
N ILE A 194 -8.71 12.17 -14.25
CA ILE A 194 -7.59 12.67 -13.45
C ILE A 194 -6.29 12.15 -14.07
N ALA A 195 -5.34 13.03 -14.40
CA ALA A 195 -4.07 12.64 -14.99
C ALA A 195 -3.36 11.57 -14.14
N GLY A 196 -2.91 10.49 -14.80
CA GLY A 196 -2.25 9.36 -14.15
C GLY A 196 -3.19 8.29 -13.60
N PHE A 197 -4.48 8.59 -13.38
CA PHE A 197 -5.47 7.63 -12.87
C PHE A 197 -6.36 7.10 -13.98
N ASP A 198 -6.61 5.79 -13.97
CA ASP A 198 -7.56 5.19 -14.90
C ASP A 198 -8.19 3.92 -14.34
N TRP A 199 -9.15 3.37 -15.09
CA TRP A 199 -9.72 2.06 -14.84
C TRP A 199 -8.85 0.95 -15.40
N HIS A 200 -8.39 0.07 -14.53
CA HIS A 200 -7.57 -1.10 -14.87
C HIS A 200 -8.38 -2.37 -14.62
N PHE A 201 -8.63 -3.13 -15.69
CA PHE A 201 -9.32 -4.41 -15.62
C PHE A 201 -8.30 -5.56 -15.60
N ASN A 202 -8.40 -6.41 -14.58
CA ASN A 202 -7.59 -7.60 -14.42
C ASN A 202 -8.48 -8.84 -14.35
N ARG A 203 -8.15 -9.85 -15.15
CA ARG A 203 -8.82 -11.15 -15.12
C ARG A 203 -7.88 -12.18 -14.47
N HIS A 204 -8.43 -12.94 -13.53
CA HIS A 204 -7.75 -14.04 -12.86
C HIS A 204 -8.47 -15.36 -13.17
N ALA A 205 -7.87 -16.48 -12.75
CA ALA A 205 -8.46 -17.80 -12.98
C ALA A 205 -9.73 -18.03 -12.15
N ASP A 206 -9.81 -17.36 -11.01
CA ASP A 206 -10.84 -17.47 -9.97
C ASP A 206 -11.74 -16.23 -9.90
N GLY A 207 -11.53 -15.20 -10.71
CA GLY A 207 -12.33 -13.98 -10.62
C GLY A 207 -11.88 -12.86 -11.54
N ALA A 208 -12.39 -11.67 -11.27
CA ALA A 208 -11.99 -10.45 -11.96
C ALA A 208 -11.93 -9.27 -10.97
N ALA A 209 -11.07 -8.32 -11.29
CA ALA A 209 -10.89 -7.09 -10.56
C ALA A 209 -10.95 -5.88 -11.51
N LEU A 210 -11.55 -4.80 -11.05
CA LEU A 210 -11.54 -3.50 -11.69
C LEU A 210 -11.11 -2.46 -10.65
N ALA A 211 -9.96 -1.82 -10.89
CA ALA A 211 -9.39 -0.85 -9.97
C ALA A 211 -9.30 0.53 -10.64
N TYR A 212 -9.71 1.59 -9.93
CA TYR A 212 -9.39 2.96 -10.31
C TYR A 212 -8.14 3.41 -9.59
N GLY A 213 -7.06 3.61 -10.33
CA GLY A 213 -5.75 3.87 -9.75
C GLY A 213 -4.70 4.28 -10.76
N VAL A 214 -3.49 4.53 -10.28
CA VAL A 214 -2.32 4.75 -11.13
C VAL A 214 -1.83 3.41 -11.66
N ALA A 215 -1.48 3.35 -12.96
CA ALA A 215 -0.96 2.12 -13.56
C ALA A 215 0.32 1.68 -12.84
N GLU A 216 0.46 0.38 -12.58
CA GLU A 216 1.62 -0.21 -11.90
C GLU A 216 1.94 0.47 -10.55
N SER A 217 0.91 0.83 -9.79
CA SER A 217 1.01 1.53 -8.50
C SER A 217 -0.05 1.06 -7.51
N ASP A 218 0.25 1.19 -6.22
CA ASP A 218 -0.67 0.93 -5.11
C ASP A 218 -1.60 2.13 -4.81
N ASP A 219 -1.51 3.22 -5.59
CA ASP A 219 -2.46 4.34 -5.51
C ASP A 219 -3.79 3.94 -6.16
N VAL A 220 -4.57 3.14 -5.43
CA VAL A 220 -5.90 2.66 -5.80
C VAL A 220 -6.95 3.34 -4.92
N ARG A 221 -7.91 4.02 -5.55
CA ARG A 221 -8.94 4.79 -4.83
C ARG A 221 -10.25 4.04 -4.63
N LEU A 222 -10.54 3.11 -5.53
CA LEU A 222 -11.72 2.25 -5.49
C LEU A 222 -11.40 0.99 -6.29
N SER A 223 -11.71 -0.17 -5.73
CA SER A 223 -11.67 -1.42 -6.49
C SER A 223 -12.93 -2.25 -6.30
N LEU A 224 -13.29 -2.96 -7.36
CA LEU A 224 -14.43 -3.84 -7.49
C LEU A 224 -13.91 -5.23 -7.83
N HIS A 225 -14.35 -6.26 -7.11
CA HIS A 225 -13.90 -7.64 -7.31
C HIS A 225 -15.09 -8.58 -7.36
N CYS A 226 -14.99 -9.61 -8.17
CA CYS A 226 -15.90 -10.74 -8.15
C CYS A 226 -15.11 -12.04 -8.18
N GLU A 227 -15.61 -13.03 -7.46
CA GLU A 227 -15.04 -14.38 -7.44
C GLU A 227 -16.00 -15.36 -8.14
N THR A 228 -15.41 -16.32 -8.82
CA THR A 228 -16.15 -17.36 -9.54
C THR A 228 -16.87 -18.25 -8.55
N GLY A 229 -18.20 -18.32 -8.66
CA GLY A 229 -19.02 -19.14 -7.77
C GLY A 229 -19.40 -18.46 -6.45
N THR A 230 -18.90 -17.25 -6.18
CA THR A 230 -19.33 -16.42 -5.05
C THR A 230 -20.31 -15.36 -5.57
N PRO A 231 -21.54 -15.30 -5.03
CA PRO A 231 -22.50 -14.28 -5.44
C PRO A 231 -22.10 -12.92 -4.86
N GLY A 232 -22.13 -11.89 -5.70
CA GLY A 232 -21.94 -10.51 -5.29
C GLY A 232 -20.65 -9.87 -5.79
N LEU A 233 -20.60 -8.56 -5.60
CA LEU A 233 -19.50 -7.68 -5.93
C LEU A 233 -18.85 -7.20 -4.64
N MET A 234 -17.57 -7.48 -4.46
CA MET A 234 -16.78 -6.96 -3.35
C MET A 234 -16.25 -5.57 -3.72
N LEU A 235 -16.44 -4.60 -2.84
CA LEU A 235 -15.98 -3.23 -2.97
C LEU A 235 -14.87 -2.99 -1.97
N TYR A 236 -13.78 -2.36 -2.39
CA TYR A 236 -12.74 -1.87 -1.50
C TYR A 236 -12.45 -0.41 -1.76
N LYS A 237 -12.31 0.38 -0.69
CA LYS A 237 -11.97 1.80 -0.76
C LYS A 237 -11.05 2.18 0.39
N ASP A 238 -9.91 2.78 0.07
CA ASP A 238 -9.09 3.48 1.06
C ASP A 238 -9.71 4.83 1.42
N VAL A 239 -9.81 5.10 2.72
CA VAL A 239 -10.24 6.37 3.29
C VAL A 239 -9.38 6.72 4.50
N GLU A 240 -9.39 7.99 4.92
CA GLU A 240 -8.68 8.43 6.13
C GLU A 240 -9.26 7.79 7.40
N GLU A 241 -8.45 7.69 8.46
CA GLU A 241 -8.90 7.20 9.75
C GLU A 241 -10.06 8.04 10.31
N GLY A 242 -11.04 7.39 10.93
CA GLY A 242 -12.23 8.05 11.47
C GLY A 242 -13.35 8.32 10.46
N ALA A 243 -13.16 7.97 9.18
CA ALA A 243 -14.24 7.98 8.20
C ALA A 243 -15.38 7.03 8.61
N ALA A 244 -16.61 7.39 8.24
CA ALA A 244 -17.75 6.51 8.47
C ALA A 244 -17.55 5.18 7.71
N PRO A 245 -17.91 4.03 8.31
CA PRO A 245 -17.75 2.71 7.70
C PRO A 245 -18.85 2.46 6.64
N VAL A 246 -18.85 3.29 5.60
CA VAL A 246 -19.82 3.30 4.50
C VAL A 246 -19.10 3.65 3.21
N ILE A 247 -19.27 2.82 2.18
CA ILE A 247 -18.88 3.17 0.82
C ILE A 247 -20.10 3.82 0.15
N HIS A 248 -20.08 5.16 0.05
CA HIS A 248 -21.13 5.92 -0.63
C HIS A 248 -20.72 6.16 -2.08
N LEU A 249 -21.47 5.59 -3.02
CA LEU A 249 -21.25 5.69 -4.45
C LEU A 249 -22.34 6.51 -5.16
N GLU A 250 -21.95 7.12 -6.27
CA GLU A 250 -22.83 7.85 -7.18
C GLU A 250 -22.41 7.56 -8.63
N SER A 251 -23.35 7.32 -9.53
CA SER A 251 -23.08 7.28 -10.97
C SER A 251 -24.28 7.80 -11.73
N GLY A 252 -24.09 8.78 -12.62
CA GLY A 252 -25.10 9.23 -13.57
C GLY A 252 -26.49 9.56 -12.99
N GLY A 253 -26.55 10.05 -11.74
CA GLY A 253 -27.79 10.39 -11.02
C GLY A 253 -28.34 9.30 -10.09
N GLU A 254 -27.78 8.09 -10.13
CA GLU A 254 -28.00 7.03 -9.14
C GLU A 254 -27.03 7.18 -7.98
N THR A 255 -27.47 6.87 -6.76
CA THR A 255 -26.61 6.89 -5.57
C THR A 255 -26.96 5.74 -4.64
N GLU A 256 -25.96 5.21 -3.95
CA GLU A 256 -26.16 4.16 -2.94
C GLU A 256 -25.12 4.25 -1.82
N ARG A 257 -25.49 3.78 -0.63
CA ARG A 257 -24.63 3.69 0.56
C ARG A 257 -24.52 2.23 0.97
N PHE A 258 -23.35 1.64 0.76
CA PHE A 258 -23.06 0.28 1.18
C PHE A 258 -22.45 0.30 2.59
N PRO A 259 -23.09 -0.32 3.60
CA PRO A 259 -22.44 -0.56 4.89
C PRO A 259 -21.14 -1.33 4.66
N ALA A 260 -20.06 -0.88 5.28
CA ALA A 260 -18.74 -1.46 5.08
C ALA A 260 -18.13 -1.91 6.40
N GLU A 261 -17.27 -2.91 6.33
CA GLU A 261 -16.32 -3.21 7.39
C GLU A 261 -15.13 -2.27 7.24
N ALA A 262 -14.67 -1.68 8.35
CA ALA A 262 -13.49 -0.85 8.37
C ALA A 262 -12.33 -1.64 8.97
N GLN A 263 -11.23 -1.71 8.24
CA GLN A 263 -9.99 -2.35 8.69
C GLN A 263 -8.85 -1.35 8.53
N PRO A 264 -7.89 -1.28 9.47
CA PRO A 264 -6.71 -0.42 9.30
C PRO A 264 -6.01 -0.69 7.97
N SER A 265 -5.77 0.36 7.18
CA SER A 265 -5.05 0.24 5.91
C SER A 265 -3.56 0.14 6.20
N MET A 266 -2.95 -0.94 5.73
CA MET A 266 -1.50 -1.13 5.85
C MET A 266 -0.71 -0.35 4.77
N LEU A 267 -1.41 0.23 3.80
CA LEU A 267 -0.85 0.93 2.63
C LEU A 267 -1.00 2.46 2.73
N SER A 268 -2.17 2.95 3.18
CA SER A 268 -2.50 4.39 3.13
C SER A 268 -2.42 5.11 4.48
N GLY A 269 -2.18 4.39 5.58
CA GLY A 269 -2.22 4.95 6.94
C GLY A 269 -3.63 5.36 7.40
N GLY A 270 -4.66 5.05 6.60
CA GLY A 270 -6.07 5.25 6.91
C GLY A 270 -6.77 3.93 7.24
N VAL A 271 -8.00 3.77 6.75
CA VAL A 271 -8.77 2.54 6.82
C VAL A 271 -9.19 2.07 5.43
N ILE A 272 -9.11 0.77 5.19
CA ILE A 272 -9.74 0.11 4.06
C ILE A 272 -11.17 -0.20 4.47
N LEU A 273 -12.11 0.32 3.69
CA LEU A 273 -13.51 -0.08 3.75
C LEU A 273 -13.73 -1.26 2.80
N SER A 274 -14.35 -2.33 3.28
CA SER A 274 -14.81 -3.45 2.46
C SER A 274 -16.33 -3.61 2.55
N ALA A 275 -17.01 -3.78 1.41
CA ALA A 275 -18.45 -4.03 1.39
C ALA A 275 -18.81 -5.04 0.31
N THR A 276 -19.89 -5.78 0.51
CA THR A 276 -20.47 -6.64 -0.53
C THR A 276 -21.73 -5.98 -1.09
N ALA A 277 -21.88 -6.02 -2.41
CA ALA A 277 -23.02 -5.45 -3.11
C ALA A 277 -23.57 -6.38 -4.19
N ASP A 278 -24.81 -6.14 -4.61
CA ASP A 278 -25.39 -6.82 -5.76
C ASP A 278 -24.84 -6.18 -7.06
N PRO A 279 -24.21 -6.93 -7.99
CA PRO A 279 -23.72 -6.38 -9.26
C PRO A 279 -24.86 -5.80 -10.14
N SER A 280 -26.10 -6.21 -9.91
CA SER A 280 -27.29 -5.66 -10.56
C SER A 280 -27.81 -4.35 -9.93
N HIS A 281 -27.18 -3.87 -8.85
CA HIS A 281 -27.60 -2.64 -8.18
C HIS A 281 -27.63 -1.45 -9.17
N PRO A 282 -28.66 -0.57 -9.12
CA PRO A 282 -28.81 0.53 -10.07
C PRO A 282 -27.56 1.41 -10.27
N VAL A 283 -26.79 1.65 -9.21
CA VAL A 283 -25.54 2.44 -9.29
C VAL A 283 -24.48 1.79 -10.18
N PHE A 284 -24.35 0.45 -10.17
CA PHE A 284 -23.39 -0.27 -11.02
C PHE A 284 -23.89 -0.42 -12.45
N GLN A 285 -25.20 -0.62 -12.63
CA GLN A 285 -25.82 -0.62 -13.96
C GLN A 285 -25.72 0.75 -14.64
N ARG A 286 -25.77 1.83 -13.84
CA ARG A 286 -25.53 3.18 -14.33
C ARG A 286 -24.05 3.41 -14.63
N PHE A 287 -23.15 2.99 -13.74
CA PHE A 287 -21.70 3.07 -13.94
C PHE A 287 -21.27 2.37 -15.24
N ARG A 288 -21.72 1.15 -15.48
CA ARG A 288 -21.48 0.40 -16.72
C ARG A 288 -21.89 1.19 -17.97
N ARG A 289 -22.99 1.94 -17.91
CA ARG A 289 -23.53 2.70 -19.04
C ARG A 289 -22.82 4.02 -19.30
N VAL A 290 -22.40 4.72 -18.24
CA VAL A 290 -21.85 6.08 -18.33
C VAL A 290 -20.33 6.13 -18.23
N GLY A 291 -19.68 5.03 -17.83
CA GLY A 291 -18.21 4.89 -17.79
C GLY A 291 -17.52 5.63 -16.63
N TRP A 292 -18.29 6.17 -15.69
CA TRP A 292 -17.75 6.84 -14.50
C TRP A 292 -18.59 6.55 -13.25
N ILE A 293 -17.92 6.56 -12.10
CA ILE A 293 -18.53 6.50 -10.77
C ILE A 293 -17.84 7.54 -9.89
N ALA A 294 -18.52 8.00 -8.86
CA ALA A 294 -17.94 8.85 -7.83
C ALA A 294 -18.15 8.22 -6.46
N SER A 295 -17.24 8.48 -5.54
CA SER A 295 -17.41 8.17 -4.14
C SER A 295 -17.49 9.43 -3.30
N TRP A 296 -18.26 9.37 -2.22
CA TRP A 296 -18.37 10.43 -1.23
C TRP A 296 -17.65 10.03 0.06
N VAL A 297 -16.73 10.89 0.51
CA VAL A 297 -16.04 10.78 1.80
C VAL A 297 -16.37 12.03 2.62
N GLY A 298 -17.28 11.90 3.58
CA GLY A 298 -17.92 13.06 4.20
C GLY A 298 -18.64 13.91 3.14
N ASP A 299 -18.30 15.19 3.05
CA ASP A 299 -18.84 16.12 2.04
C ASP A 299 -17.99 16.17 0.75
N ARG A 300 -16.87 15.43 0.71
CA ARG A 300 -15.94 15.44 -0.43
C ARG A 300 -16.36 14.40 -1.46
N ARG A 301 -16.63 14.86 -2.69
CA ARG A 301 -16.92 14.01 -3.86
C ARG A 301 -15.65 13.73 -4.64
N GLU A 302 -15.32 12.47 -4.82
CA GLU A 302 -14.21 12.00 -5.64
C GLU A 302 -14.76 11.30 -6.89
N ALA A 303 -14.51 11.84 -8.08
CA ALA A 303 -15.01 11.27 -9.32
C ALA A 303 -13.93 10.45 -10.05
N TYR A 304 -14.33 9.28 -10.57
CA TYR A 304 -13.47 8.30 -11.21
C TYR A 304 -13.97 8.07 -12.65
N ALA A 305 -13.38 8.80 -13.59
CA ALA A 305 -13.70 8.72 -15.03
C ALA A 305 -12.54 8.07 -15.79
N ALA A 306 -12.90 7.24 -16.77
CA ALA A 306 -11.95 6.63 -17.70
C ALA A 306 -11.30 7.67 -18.61
N HIS A 307 -10.02 7.50 -18.96
CA HIS A 307 -9.47 8.21 -20.12
C HIS A 307 -10.02 7.62 -21.42
N ALA A 308 -9.89 8.40 -22.49
CA ALA A 308 -10.19 7.93 -23.84
C ALA A 308 -9.32 6.71 -24.19
N GLY A 309 -9.96 5.60 -24.55
CA GLY A 309 -9.33 4.31 -24.83
C GLY A 309 -9.45 3.27 -23.70
N SER A 310 -9.82 3.69 -22.49
CA SER A 310 -9.94 2.81 -21.31
C SER A 310 -11.40 2.49 -20.94
N GLU A 311 -12.38 3.01 -21.69
CA GLU A 311 -13.81 2.86 -21.39
C GLU A 311 -14.25 1.38 -21.41
N ALA A 312 -13.57 0.56 -22.22
CA ALA A 312 -13.85 -0.87 -22.34
C ALA A 312 -13.53 -1.67 -21.07
N ALA A 313 -12.69 -1.15 -20.16
CA ALA A 313 -12.30 -1.85 -18.92
C ALA A 313 -13.50 -2.13 -18.02
N VAL A 314 -14.38 -1.12 -17.85
CA VAL A 314 -15.59 -1.22 -17.03
C VAL A 314 -16.54 -2.29 -17.59
N GLU A 315 -16.81 -2.23 -18.89
CA GLU A 315 -17.68 -3.21 -19.56
C GLU A 315 -17.10 -4.62 -19.51
N SER A 316 -15.78 -4.75 -19.70
CA SER A 316 -15.07 -6.04 -19.63
C SER A 316 -15.16 -6.68 -18.24
N PHE A 317 -15.09 -5.87 -17.19
CA PHE A 317 -15.25 -6.31 -15.82
C PHE A 317 -16.65 -6.87 -15.56
N PHE A 318 -17.71 -6.10 -15.86
CA PHE A 318 -19.08 -6.58 -15.63
C PHE A 318 -19.41 -7.83 -16.45
N ASN A 319 -18.89 -7.94 -17.68
CA ASN A 319 -19.03 -9.15 -18.49
C ASN A 319 -18.24 -10.35 -17.91
N ALA A 320 -17.19 -10.12 -17.13
CA ALA A 320 -16.47 -11.18 -16.44
C ALA A 320 -17.20 -11.66 -15.18
N CYS A 321 -17.94 -10.77 -14.51
CA CYS A 321 -18.59 -11.04 -13.24
C CYS A 321 -20.01 -11.62 -13.34
N GLY A 322 -20.65 -11.56 -14.51
CA GLY A 322 -21.97 -12.14 -14.77
C GLY A 322 -23.08 -11.10 -14.84
#